data_AF-A0A7K4KKE1-F1
#
_entry.id   AF-A0A7K4KKE1-F1
#
_cell.length_a   1.000
_cell.length_b   1.000
_cell.length_c   1.000
_cell.angle_alpha   90.00
_cell.angle_beta   90.00
_cell.angle_gamma   90.00
#
_symmetry.space_group_name_H-M   'P 1'
#
loop_
_entity.id
_entity.type
_entity.pdbx_description
1 polymer ?
#
loop_
_entity_poly.entity_id
_entity_poly.type
_entity_poly.pdbx_seq_one_letter_code
_entity_poly.pdbx_strand_id
1 'polypeptide(L)' 'SEQSLAFSDPFLSERNANDFMKPDRRLEGLSQERIRERMKAPQERQREMCEDYYPCERYAYRHGYAAAYRHYFGRKRTK' A
#
# COMPACT_ATOMS: atom_id res chain seq x y z
N SER A 1 11.60 24.74 29.42
CA SER A 1 11.04 23.48 29.94
C SER A 1 10.06 22.92 28.93
N GLU A 2 10.27 21.65 28.61
CA GLU A 2 9.32 20.63 28.10
C GLU A 2 8.53 20.88 26.80
N GLN A 3 9.04 20.23 25.76
CA GLN A 3 8.34 19.86 24.53
C GLN A 3 7.28 18.80 24.85
N SER A 4 6.00 19.15 24.86
CA SER A 4 4.90 18.17 24.90
C SER A 4 4.47 17.85 23.47
N LEU A 5 5.22 16.95 22.82
CA LEU A 5 4.75 16.23 21.64
C LEU A 5 3.46 15.52 22.06
N ALA A 6 2.31 16.03 21.61
CA ALA A 6 1.06 15.31 21.73
C ALA A 6 1.24 13.97 21.01
N PHE A 7 1.44 12.92 21.81
CA PHE A 7 1.37 11.55 21.38
C PHE A 7 -0.07 11.32 20.95
N SER A 8 -0.38 11.67 19.70
CA SER A 8 -1.63 11.32 19.05
C SER A 8 -1.68 9.81 19.05
N ASP A 9 -2.57 9.26 19.88
CA ASP A 9 -2.96 7.86 19.82
C ASP A 9 -3.20 7.49 18.33
N PRO A 10 -2.44 6.54 17.76
CA PRO A 10 -2.62 6.15 16.37
C PRO A 10 -3.99 5.51 16.11
N PHE A 11 -4.74 5.18 17.17
CA PHE A 11 -6.07 4.61 17.09
C PHE A 11 -7.12 5.64 17.47
N LEU A 12 -7.96 6.01 16.49
CA LEU A 12 -9.12 6.86 16.75
C LEU A 12 -10.12 6.11 17.64
N SER A 13 -10.63 6.76 18.69
CA SER A 13 -11.75 6.23 19.46
C SER A 13 -12.99 6.08 18.57
N GLU A 14 -13.86 5.11 18.89
CA GLU A 14 -15.07 4.83 18.09
C GLU A 14 -15.94 6.07 17.85
N ARG A 15 -16.03 6.95 18.86
CA ARG A 15 -16.75 8.23 18.76
C ARG A 15 -16.12 9.19 17.74
N ASN A 16 -14.79 9.25 17.69
CA ASN A 16 -14.06 10.12 16.77
C ASN A 16 -13.99 9.54 15.34
N ALA A 17 -14.05 8.22 15.19
CA ALA A 17 -14.06 7.56 13.89
C ALA A 17 -15.34 7.90 13.08
N ASN A 18 -16.47 8.03 13.76
CA ASN A 18 -17.75 8.40 13.13
C ASN A 18 -17.73 9.81 12.53
N ASP A 19 -17.05 10.76 13.16
CA ASP A 19 -16.90 12.13 12.64
C ASP A 19 -16.02 12.20 11.38
N PHE A 20 -15.11 11.24 11.21
CA PHE A 20 -14.25 11.10 10.03
C PHE A 20 -14.99 10.45 8.85
N MET A 21 -15.87 9.50 9.13
CA MET A 21 -16.64 8.72 8.15
C MET A 21 -17.90 9.44 7.66
N LYS A 22 -17.75 10.63 7.08
CA LYS A 22 -18.88 11.35 6.47
C LYS A 22 -19.35 10.63 5.19
N PRO A 23 -20.66 10.36 5.01
CA PRO A 23 -21.16 9.54 3.90
C PRO A 23 -20.89 10.16 2.52
N ASP A 24 -20.93 11.50 2.40
CA ASP A 24 -20.62 12.22 1.16
C ASP A 24 -19.14 12.04 0.74
N ARG A 25 -18.23 12.14 1.72
CA ARG A 25 -16.79 11.89 1.52
C ARG A 25 -16.46 10.43 1.23
N ARG A 26 -17.37 9.50 1.51
CA ARG A 26 -17.14 8.06 1.26
C ARG A 26 -17.11 7.76 -0.22
N LEU A 27 -18.03 8.33 -1.01
CA LEU A 27 -18.07 8.10 -2.46
C LEU A 27 -16.88 8.77 -3.16
N GLU A 28 -16.56 10.00 -2.76
CA GLU A 28 -15.35 10.70 -3.22
C GLU A 28 -14.07 9.94 -2.85
N GLY A 29 -13.95 9.45 -1.61
CA GLY A 29 -12.83 8.64 -1.14
C GLY A 29 -12.63 7.37 -1.96
N LEU A 30 -13.70 6.61 -2.20
CA LEU A 30 -13.67 5.41 -3.05
C LEU A 30 -13.24 5.73 -4.50
N SER A 31 -13.69 6.88 -5.03
CA SER A 31 -13.30 7.32 -6.37
C SER A 31 -11.82 7.73 -6.44
N GLN A 32 -11.32 8.44 -5.44
CA GLN A 32 -9.90 8.83 -5.36
C GLN A 32 -8.99 7.61 -5.17
N GLU A 33 -9.39 6.67 -4.33
CA GLU A 33 -8.66 5.41 -4.14
C GLU A 33 -8.60 4.62 -5.45
N ARG A 34 -9.72 4.51 -6.18
CA ARG A 34 -9.73 3.90 -7.52
C ARG A 34 -8.79 4.61 -8.50
N ILE A 35 -8.70 5.94 -8.47
CA ILE A 35 -7.75 6.71 -9.30
C ILE A 35 -6.32 6.40 -8.88
N ARG A 36 -6.01 6.40 -7.58
CA ARG A 36 -4.68 6.04 -7.04
C ARG A 36 -4.26 4.64 -7.46
N GLU A 37 -5.15 3.66 -7.32
CA GLU A 37 -4.93 2.29 -7.75
C GLU A 37 -4.63 2.19 -9.25
N ARG A 38 -5.34 2.96 -10.08
CA ARG A 38 -5.07 3.02 -11.53
C ARG A 38 -3.75 3.71 -11.88
N MET A 39 -3.39 4.74 -11.13
CA MET A 39 -2.16 5.52 -11.33
C MET A 39 -0.94 4.91 -10.61
N LYS A 40 -1.11 3.76 -9.95
CA LYS A 40 -0.05 3.07 -9.22
C LYS A 40 1.18 2.83 -10.09
N ALA A 41 2.34 3.21 -9.56
CA ALA A 41 3.60 3.09 -10.26
C ALA A 41 3.86 1.60 -10.62
N PRO A 42 4.49 1.31 -11.76
CA PRO A 42 4.83 -0.07 -12.11
C PRO A 42 5.66 -0.78 -11.02
N GLN A 43 6.58 -0.07 -10.34
CA GLN A 43 7.37 -0.65 -9.26
C GLN A 43 6.51 -1.04 -8.05
N GLU A 44 5.48 -0.24 -7.74
CA GLU A 44 4.59 -0.48 -6.62
C GLU A 44 3.69 -1.70 -6.90
N ARG A 45 3.17 -1.83 -8.11
CA ARG A 45 2.48 -3.06 -8.54
C ARG A 45 3.39 -4.31 -8.50
N GLN A 46 4.65 -4.18 -8.91
CA GLN A 46 5.62 -5.27 -8.83
C GLN A 46 5.90 -5.68 -7.38
N ARG A 47 5.99 -4.70 -6.49
CA ARG A 47 6.18 -4.90 -5.06
C ARG A 47 4.98 -5.65 -4.46
N GLU A 48 3.76 -5.17 -4.68
CA GLU A 48 2.53 -5.79 -4.19
C GLU A 48 2.42 -7.26 -4.63
N MET A 49 2.64 -7.54 -5.92
CA MET A 49 2.65 -8.92 -6.43
C MET A 49 3.69 -9.83 -5.75
N CYS A 50 4.80 -9.26 -5.29
CA CYS A 50 5.82 -10.01 -4.58
C CYS A 50 5.49 -10.18 -3.10
N GLU A 51 4.83 -9.21 -2.48
CA GLU A 51 4.31 -9.32 -1.10
C GLU A 51 3.21 -10.42 -1.02
N ASP A 52 2.40 -10.58 -2.07
CA ASP A 52 1.40 -11.64 -2.18
C ASP A 52 1.99 -13.05 -2.43
N TYR A 53 3.27 -13.16 -2.76
CA TYR A 53 3.94 -14.43 -3.08
C TYR A 53 5.19 -14.61 -2.23
N TYR A 54 5.04 -15.35 -1.13
CA TYR A 54 6.08 -15.54 -0.11
C TYR A 54 7.49 -15.87 -0.65
N PRO A 55 7.69 -16.72 -1.68
CA PRO A 55 9.01 -16.91 -2.27
C PRO A 55 9.59 -15.63 -2.92
N CYS A 56 8.77 -14.83 -3.61
CA CYS A 56 9.21 -13.53 -4.12
C CYS A 56 9.53 -12.57 -2.99
N GLU A 57 8.65 -12.44 -1.99
CA GLU A 57 8.87 -11.56 -0.84
C GLU A 57 10.20 -11.86 -0.14
N ARG A 58 10.46 -13.15 0.17
CA ARG A 58 11.69 -13.60 0.81
C ARG A 58 12.95 -13.29 -0.01
N TYR A 59 12.84 -13.36 -1.33
CA TYR A 59 13.94 -13.01 -2.23
C TYR A 59 14.12 -11.49 -2.33
N ALA A 60 13.03 -10.72 -2.31
CA ALA A 60 13.03 -9.27 -2.34
C ALA A 60 13.75 -8.65 -1.14
N TYR A 61 13.65 -9.24 0.06
CA TYR A 61 14.42 -8.80 1.23
C TYR A 61 15.94 -8.82 1.01
N ARG A 62 16.45 -9.64 0.08
CA ARG A 62 17.89 -9.75 -0.22
C ARG A 62 18.32 -9.05 -1.50
N HIS A 63 17.43 -8.99 -2.49
CA HIS A 63 17.78 -8.55 -3.85
C HIS A 63 16.95 -7.37 -4.36
N GLY A 64 15.98 -6.91 -3.58
CA GLY A 64 15.01 -5.88 -3.96
C GLY A 64 13.86 -6.42 -4.82
N TYR A 65 12.72 -5.72 -4.76
CA TYR A 65 11.49 -6.12 -5.44
C TYR A 65 11.62 -6.19 -6.96
N ALA A 66 12.36 -5.29 -7.59
CA ALA A 66 12.54 -5.31 -9.06
C ALA A 66 13.31 -6.56 -9.56
N ALA A 67 14.30 -7.03 -8.80
CA ALA A 67 15.04 -8.24 -9.13
C ALA A 67 14.20 -9.49 -8.82
N ALA A 68 13.53 -9.51 -7.67
CA ALA A 68 12.65 -10.59 -7.25
C ALA A 68 11.48 -10.79 -8.23
N TYR A 69 10.83 -9.70 -8.63
CA TYR A 69 9.75 -9.73 -9.59
C TYR A 69 10.18 -10.34 -10.93
N ARG A 70 11.34 -9.93 -11.46
CA ARG A 70 11.88 -10.52 -12.70
C ARG A 70 12.23 -12.00 -12.54
N HIS A 71 12.75 -12.40 -11.38
CA HIS A 71 13.13 -13.79 -11.11
C HIS A 71 11.91 -14.73 -11.12
N TYR A 72 10.81 -14.35 -10.46
CA TYR A 72 9.62 -15.20 -10.32
C TYR A 72 8.56 -14.98 -11.40
N PHE A 73 8.36 -13.75 -11.88
CA PHE A 73 7.28 -13.37 -12.79
C PHE A 73 7.78 -12.90 -14.17
N GLY A 74 9.10 -12.71 -14.35
CA GLY A 74 9.68 -12.26 -15.61
C GLY A 74 9.63 -13.29 -16.75
N ARG A 75 9.35 -14.57 -16.46
CA ARG A 75 9.24 -15.65 -17.45
C ARG A 75 7.84 -15.78 -18.08
N LYS A 76 7.28 -14.70 -18.62
CA LYS A 76 6.19 -14.78 -19.60
C LYS A 76 6.20 -13.57 -20.53
N ARG A 77 6.85 -13.71 -21.70
CA ARG A 77 6.38 -13.25 -23.04
C ARG A 77 7.23 -13.93 -24.13
N THR A 78 7.19 -15.26 -24.23
CA THR A 78 7.40 -15.89 -25.54
C THR A 78 6.09 -15.72 -26.29
N LYS A 79 6.09 -14.81 -27.28
CA LYS A 79 5.07 -14.77 -28.33
C LYS A 79 5.49 -15.73 -29.42
#